data_AF-A0A0Q2UGD2-F1
#
_entry.id   AF-A0A0Q2UGD2-F1
#
_cell.length_a   1.000
_cell.length_b   1.000
_cell.length_c   1.000
_cell.angle_alpha   90.00
_cell.angle_beta   90.00
_cell.angle_gamma   90.00
#
_symmetry.space_group_name_H-M   'P 1'
#
loop_
_entity.id
_entity.type
_entity.pdbx_description
1 polymer ?
#
loop_
_entity_poly.entity_id
_entity_poly.type
_entity_poly.pdbx_seq_one_letter_code
_entity_poly.pdbx_strand_id
1 'polypeptide(L)'
;MATQGRDRDGVTDRALIRHGIFLFLIGLVTGTQERRFTNMRMALSAHLEGVMNGTFLVALGAGWGHIGLPGPVAAVARWTLLYGTYGNWLFTTLGAALGTAAANPILSQGNSGSRGQERFVLFGFRGMRYAFLTSVVLILVGLSRREGVRSCAS
;
A
#
# COMPACT_ATOMS: atom_id res chain seq x y z
N MET A 1 23.46 19.19 -24.07
CA MET A 1 22.77 17.91 -23.81
C MET A 1 22.42 17.78 -22.31
N ALA A 2 21.65 18.73 -21.76
CA ALA A 2 21.41 18.84 -20.30
C ALA A 2 20.02 19.39 -19.91
N THR A 3 19.01 19.29 -20.79
CA THR A 3 17.66 19.83 -20.54
C THR A 3 16.59 18.77 -20.26
N GLN A 4 16.87 17.48 -20.48
CA GLN A 4 15.88 16.41 -20.30
C GLN A 4 15.61 16.02 -18.83
N GLY A 5 16.37 16.56 -17.87
CA GLY A 5 16.24 16.25 -16.45
C GLY A 5 15.08 16.96 -15.74
N ARG A 6 14.73 18.18 -16.16
CA ARG A 6 13.79 19.06 -15.46
C ARG A 6 12.32 18.75 -15.75
N ASP A 7 12.03 18.22 -16.94
CA ASP A 7 10.66 17.93 -17.37
C ASP A 7 10.11 16.61 -16.78
N ARG A 8 11.01 15.70 -16.38
CA ARG A 8 10.63 14.43 -15.71
C ARG A 8 10.05 14.66 -14.31
N ASP A 9 10.42 15.77 -13.66
CA ASP A 9 10.01 16.08 -12.30
C ASP A 9 8.51 16.42 -12.19
N GLY A 10 7.90 16.91 -13.28
CA GLY A 10 6.47 17.20 -13.35
C GLY A 10 5.59 15.97 -13.59
N VAL A 11 6.18 14.85 -14.02
CA VAL A 11 5.46 13.62 -14.40
C VAL A 11 5.53 12.56 -13.28
N THR A 12 6.45 12.69 -12.34
CA THR A 12 6.77 11.64 -11.37
C THR A 12 6.71 12.16 -9.92
N ASP A 13 5.94 11.49 -9.06
CA ASP A 13 5.94 11.77 -7.61
C ASP A 13 7.10 11.00 -6.93
N ARG A 14 8.22 11.70 -6.74
CA ARG A 14 9.44 11.16 -6.11
C ARG A 14 9.22 10.73 -4.65
N ALA A 15 8.28 11.35 -3.93
CA ALA A 15 8.01 10.99 -2.55
C ALA A 15 7.28 9.63 -2.49
N LEU A 16 6.29 9.40 -3.36
CA LEU A 16 5.63 8.11 -3.51
C LEU A 16 6.63 7.00 -3.87
N ILE A 17 7.55 7.27 -4.79
CA ILE A 17 8.63 6.31 -5.14
C ILE A 17 9.49 5.99 -3.92
N ARG A 18 9.94 7.00 -3.17
CA ARG A 18 10.76 6.80 -1.96
C ARG A 18 10.02 5.97 -0.92
N HIS A 19 8.73 6.26 -0.69
CA HIS A 19 7.90 5.46 0.21
C HIS A 19 7.70 4.04 -0.29
N GLY A 20 7.57 3.84 -1.60
CA GLY A 20 7.47 2.51 -2.21
C GLY A 20 8.74 1.68 -2.04
N ILE A 21 9.91 2.28 -2.31
CA ILE A 21 11.21 1.64 -2.08
C ILE A 21 11.40 1.30 -0.60
N PHE A 22 11.05 2.21 0.30
CA PHE A 22 11.13 1.97 1.73
C PHE A 22 10.23 0.81 2.16
N LEU A 23 8.98 0.77 1.68
CA LEU A 23 8.03 -0.28 2.00
C LEU A 23 8.48 -1.65 1.42
N PHE A 24 9.03 -1.63 0.22
CA PHE A 24 9.64 -2.81 -0.40
C PHE A 24 10.81 -3.33 0.44
N LEU A 25 11.70 -2.45 0.90
CA LEU A 25 12.84 -2.80 1.73
C LEU A 25 12.40 -3.45 3.06
N ILE A 26 11.45 -2.84 3.77
CA ILE A 26 10.97 -3.45 5.02
C ILE A 26 10.25 -4.78 4.76
N GLY A 27 9.57 -4.94 3.62
CA GLY A 27 9.00 -6.22 3.17
C GLY A 27 10.08 -7.30 3.01
N LEU A 28 11.21 -6.98 2.36
CA LEU A 28 12.35 -7.90 2.25
C LEU A 28 12.90 -8.29 3.64
N VAL A 29 13.08 -7.31 4.53
CA VAL A 29 13.53 -7.55 5.90
C VAL A 29 12.55 -8.47 6.64
N THR A 30 11.24 -8.24 6.52
CA THR A 30 10.21 -9.12 7.10
C THR A 30 10.34 -10.56 6.59
N GLY A 31 10.62 -10.75 5.30
CA GLY A 31 10.84 -12.08 4.70
C GLY A 31 12.05 -12.80 5.29
N THR A 32 13.17 -12.10 5.52
CA THR A 32 14.35 -12.72 6.16
C THR A 32 14.09 -13.21 7.59
N GLN A 33 13.09 -12.62 8.27
CA GLN A 33 12.76 -12.91 9.66
C GLN A 33 11.49 -13.76 9.82
N GLU A 34 10.92 -14.29 8.73
CA GLU A 34 9.65 -15.01 8.72
C GLU A 34 9.58 -16.14 9.76
N ARG A 35 10.69 -16.86 9.97
CA ARG A 35 10.79 -17.99 10.91
C ARG A 35 10.79 -17.59 12.39
N ARG A 36 10.96 -16.30 12.69
CA ARG A 36 10.99 -15.79 14.07
C ARG A 36 9.60 -15.38 14.57
N PHE A 37 8.60 -15.33 13.68
CA PHE A 37 7.25 -14.94 14.02
C PHE A 37 6.43 -16.11 14.53
N THR A 38 5.56 -15.83 15.51
CA THR A 38 4.64 -16.80 16.13
C THR A 38 3.70 -17.43 15.08
N ASN A 39 3.28 -16.66 14.08
CA ASN A 39 2.52 -17.16 12.93
C ASN A 39 3.28 -16.95 11.63
N MET A 40 4.00 -17.98 11.19
CA MET A 40 4.81 -17.96 9.97
C MET A 40 4.02 -17.70 8.69
N ARG A 41 2.76 -18.17 8.60
CA ARG A 41 1.92 -17.93 7.40
C ARG A 41 1.56 -16.45 7.27
N MET A 42 1.24 -15.82 8.39
CA MET A 42 0.92 -14.39 8.40
C MET A 42 2.19 -13.53 8.26
N ALA A 43 3.36 -14.02 8.70
CA ALA A 43 4.64 -13.38 8.41
C ALA A 43 4.96 -13.39 6.91
N LEU A 44 4.69 -14.50 6.22
CA LEU A 44 4.79 -14.58 4.76
C LEU A 44 3.82 -13.58 4.09
N SER A 45 2.59 -13.46 4.61
CA SER A 45 1.67 -12.42 4.14
C SER A 45 2.25 -11.02 4.36
N ALA A 46 2.81 -10.72 5.53
CA ALA A 46 3.41 -9.41 5.82
C ALA A 46 4.59 -9.08 4.88
N HIS A 47 5.42 -10.09 4.57
CA HIS A 47 6.49 -9.98 3.56
C HIS A 47 5.93 -9.59 2.18
N LEU A 48 4.96 -10.37 1.69
CA LEU A 48 4.34 -10.13 0.38
C LEU A 48 3.63 -8.78 0.33
N GLU A 49 2.92 -8.40 1.39
CA GLU A 49 2.26 -7.10 1.51
C GLU A 49 3.28 -5.95 1.41
N GLY A 50 4.43 -6.04 2.07
CA GLY A 50 5.48 -5.01 1.96
C GLY A 50 6.03 -4.89 0.53
N VAL A 51 6.35 -6.02 -0.10
CA VAL A 51 6.92 -6.07 -1.46
C VAL A 51 5.91 -5.61 -2.52
N MET A 52 4.68 -6.13 -2.49
CA MET A 52 3.64 -5.79 -3.46
C MET A 52 3.19 -4.34 -3.32
N ASN A 53 2.89 -3.89 -2.10
CA ASN A 53 2.47 -2.51 -1.86
C ASN A 53 3.62 -1.52 -2.18
N GLY A 54 4.87 -1.90 -1.88
CA GLY A 54 6.04 -1.10 -2.23
C GLY A 54 6.19 -0.94 -3.74
N THR A 55 6.06 -2.04 -4.49
CA THR A 55 6.09 -2.04 -5.96
C THR A 55 4.95 -1.21 -6.54
N PHE A 56 3.75 -1.33 -5.98
CA PHE A 56 2.58 -0.55 -6.40
C PHE A 56 2.78 0.96 -6.21
N LEU A 57 3.34 1.38 -5.07
CA LEU A 57 3.69 2.78 -4.80
C LEU A 57 4.76 3.31 -5.78
N VAL A 58 5.78 2.50 -6.12
CA VAL A 58 6.80 2.87 -7.11
C VAL A 58 6.16 3.07 -8.48
N ALA A 59 5.30 2.13 -8.91
CA ALA A 59 4.61 2.22 -10.20
C ALA A 59 3.69 3.46 -10.27
N LEU A 60 2.90 3.72 -9.23
CA LEU A 60 2.04 4.89 -9.16
C LEU A 60 2.81 6.20 -9.07
N GLY A 61 3.90 6.23 -8.30
CA GLY A 61 4.78 7.40 -8.22
C GLY A 61 5.41 7.72 -9.58
N ALA A 62 5.88 6.70 -10.31
CA ALA A 62 6.42 6.85 -11.65
C ALA A 62 5.37 7.36 -12.66
N GLY A 63 4.14 6.84 -12.57
CA GLY A 63 3.02 7.21 -13.43
C GLY A 63 2.18 8.39 -12.95
N TRP A 64 2.55 9.07 -11.87
CA TRP A 64 1.65 9.99 -11.17
C TRP A 64 1.16 11.15 -12.04
N GLY A 65 2.02 11.69 -12.88
CA GLY A 65 1.70 12.76 -13.84
C GLY A 65 0.73 12.33 -14.95
N HIS A 66 0.36 11.05 -15.01
CA HIS A 66 -0.71 10.58 -15.87
C HIS A 66 -2.10 10.63 -15.22
N ILE A 67 -2.17 10.87 -13.91
CA ILE A 67 -3.41 10.86 -13.13
C ILE A 67 -3.99 12.28 -13.10
N GLY A 68 -5.08 12.53 -13.84
CA GLY A 68 -5.72 13.84 -13.97
C GLY A 68 -6.67 14.18 -12.81
N LEU A 69 -6.14 14.34 -11.60
CA LEU A 69 -6.93 14.70 -10.41
C LEU A 69 -6.75 16.16 -9.99
N PRO A 70 -7.83 16.85 -9.54
CA PRO A 70 -7.70 18.17 -8.92
C PRO A 70 -6.94 18.07 -7.60
N GLY A 71 -6.14 19.09 -7.28
CA GLY A 71 -5.22 19.13 -6.12
C GLY A 71 -5.72 18.51 -4.82
N PRO A 72 -6.90 18.90 -4.28
CA PRO A 72 -7.39 18.32 -3.03
C PRO A 72 -7.73 16.83 -3.13
N VAL A 73 -8.24 16.35 -4.27
CA VAL A 73 -8.58 14.93 -4.48
C VAL A 73 -7.30 14.10 -4.69
N ALA A 74 -6.30 14.65 -5.38
CA ALA A 74 -4.99 14.04 -5.52
C ALA A 74 -4.30 13.85 -4.15
N ALA A 75 -4.42 14.83 -3.26
CA ALA A 75 -3.92 14.72 -1.89
C ALA A 75 -4.63 13.61 -1.11
N VAL A 76 -5.97 13.54 -1.17
CA VAL A 76 -6.74 12.47 -0.52
C VAL A 76 -6.34 11.09 -1.06
N ALA A 77 -6.25 10.94 -2.38
CA ALA A 77 -5.81 9.69 -3.01
C ALA A 77 -4.40 9.29 -2.52
N ARG A 78 -3.46 10.24 -2.48
CA ARG A 78 -2.09 9.98 -2.00
C ARG A 78 -2.04 9.59 -0.53
N TRP A 79 -2.75 10.29 0.34
CA TRP A 79 -2.75 9.99 1.78
C TRP A 79 -3.45 8.68 2.11
N THR A 80 -4.58 8.40 1.47
CA THR A 80 -5.30 7.12 1.65
C THR A 80 -4.48 5.95 1.12
N LEU A 81 -3.73 6.14 0.03
CA LEU A 81 -2.78 5.15 -0.50
C LEU A 81 -1.64 4.85 0.49
N LEU A 82 -0.98 5.89 1.00
CA LEU A 82 0.10 5.74 1.97
C LEU A 82 -0.42 5.10 3.27
N TYR A 83 -1.55 5.57 3.78
CA TYR A 83 -2.17 5.00 4.97
C TYR A 83 -2.55 3.52 4.77
N GLY A 84 -3.16 3.19 3.63
CA GLY A 84 -3.53 1.82 3.29
C GLY A 84 -2.31 0.89 3.22
N THR A 85 -1.27 1.29 2.49
CA THR A 85 -0.08 0.48 2.24
C THR A 85 0.76 0.25 3.51
N TYR A 86 1.07 1.31 4.28
CA TYR A 86 1.81 1.18 5.54
C TYR A 86 0.97 0.49 6.62
N GLY A 87 -0.32 0.83 6.70
CA GLY A 87 -1.24 0.19 7.64
C GLY A 87 -1.33 -1.31 7.38
N ASN A 88 -1.49 -1.73 6.13
CA ASN A 88 -1.62 -3.15 5.79
C ASN A 88 -0.36 -3.93 6.21
N TRP A 89 0.83 -3.44 5.85
CA TRP A 89 2.08 -4.07 6.32
C TRP A 89 2.18 -4.11 7.84
N LEU A 90 1.87 -3.01 8.54
CA LEU A 90 1.99 -2.91 9.99
C LEU A 90 1.06 -3.90 10.70
N PHE A 91 -0.22 -3.92 10.35
CA PHE A 91 -1.20 -4.77 11.02
C PHE A 91 -1.03 -6.25 10.68
N THR A 92 -0.56 -6.58 9.47
CA THR A 92 -0.18 -7.95 9.13
C THR A 92 1.07 -8.40 9.90
N THR A 93 2.07 -7.52 10.05
CA THR A 93 3.27 -7.81 10.85
C THR A 93 2.94 -7.96 12.34
N LEU A 94 2.10 -7.09 12.89
CA LEU A 94 1.62 -7.19 14.27
C LEU A 94 0.83 -8.48 14.48
N GLY A 95 -0.05 -8.84 13.55
CA GLY A 95 -0.73 -10.12 13.57
C GLY A 95 0.26 -11.28 13.61
N ALA A 96 1.26 -11.27 12.73
CA ALA A 96 2.29 -12.31 12.67
C ALA A 96 3.07 -12.45 13.98
N ALA A 97 3.43 -11.32 14.61
CA ALA A 97 4.16 -11.28 15.87
C ALA A 97 3.31 -11.78 17.05
N LEU A 98 2.07 -11.30 17.12
CA LEU A 98 1.14 -11.64 18.20
C LEU A 98 0.48 -13.01 18.03
N GLY A 99 0.65 -13.67 16.88
CA GLY A 99 0.02 -14.95 16.58
C GLY A 99 -1.51 -14.86 16.43
N THR A 100 -2.07 -13.69 16.14
CA THR A 100 -3.54 -13.50 16.12
C THR A 100 -4.20 -14.29 14.99
N ALA A 101 -5.37 -14.86 15.24
CA ALA A 101 -6.23 -15.46 14.22
C ALA A 101 -7.08 -14.41 13.45
N ALA A 102 -6.96 -13.13 13.82
CA ALA A 102 -7.92 -12.07 13.50
C ALA A 102 -8.26 -11.90 12.02
N ALA A 103 -7.29 -12.06 11.11
CA ALA A 103 -7.57 -11.93 9.67
C ALA A 103 -8.19 -13.20 9.06
N ASN A 104 -7.83 -14.38 9.58
CA ASN A 104 -8.33 -15.66 9.10
C ASN A 104 -8.06 -16.79 10.14
N PRO A 105 -9.10 -17.38 10.75
CA PRO A 105 -8.97 -18.47 11.73
C PRO A 105 -8.19 -19.68 11.22
N ILE A 106 -8.25 -19.96 9.91
CA ILE A 106 -7.58 -21.09 9.26
C ILE A 106 -6.05 -20.87 9.20
N LEU A 107 -5.59 -19.62 9.23
CA LEU A 107 -4.16 -19.27 9.20
C LEU A 107 -3.49 -19.35 10.57
N SER A 108 -4.26 -19.48 11.65
CA SER A 108 -3.77 -19.34 13.03
C SER A 108 -3.00 -20.55 13.57
N GLN A 109 -3.12 -21.73 12.96
CA GLN A 109 -2.59 -23.00 13.48
C GLN A 109 -2.90 -23.24 14.98
N GLY A 110 -4.05 -22.76 15.47
CA GLY A 110 -4.46 -22.91 16.88
C GLY A 110 -3.95 -21.82 17.83
N ASN A 111 -3.20 -20.83 17.33
CA ASN A 111 -2.82 -19.66 18.13
C ASN A 111 -3.98 -18.66 18.19
N SER A 112 -4.40 -18.29 19.40
CA SER A 112 -5.36 -17.20 19.62
C SER A 112 -4.65 -16.10 20.38
N GLY A 113 -4.60 -14.90 19.77
CA GLY A 113 -4.17 -13.72 20.52
C GLY A 113 -5.22 -13.40 21.59
N SER A 114 -4.89 -12.53 22.54
CA SER A 114 -5.92 -12.07 23.48
C SER A 114 -7.08 -11.41 22.71
N ARG A 115 -8.32 -11.53 23.21
CA ARG A 115 -9.52 -10.96 22.55
C ARG A 115 -9.38 -9.47 22.19
N GLY A 116 -8.61 -8.72 22.98
CA GLY A 116 -8.30 -7.31 22.70
C GLY A 116 -7.37 -7.11 21.49
N GLN A 117 -6.32 -7.93 21.37
CA GLN A 117 -5.39 -7.89 20.25
C GLN A 117 -6.06 -8.28 18.94
N GLU A 118 -6.94 -9.28 18.95
CA GLU A 118 -7.67 -9.68 17.76
C GLU A 118 -8.60 -8.58 17.25
N ARG A 119 -9.32 -7.91 18.16
CA ARG A 119 -10.24 -6.82 17.80
C ARG A 119 -9.51 -5.60 17.27
N PHE A 120 -8.35 -5.27 17.84
CA PHE A 120 -7.50 -4.17 17.36
C PHE A 120 -6.98 -4.43 15.94
N VAL A 121 -6.46 -5.63 15.69
CA VAL A 121 -5.96 -6.03 14.37
C VAL A 121 -7.07 -6.05 13.32
N LEU A 122 -8.24 -6.59 13.67
CA LEU A 122 -9.40 -6.64 12.77
C LEU A 122 -9.93 -5.24 12.41
N PHE A 123 -9.99 -4.34 13.38
CA PHE A 123 -10.41 -2.95 13.15
C PHE A 123 -9.45 -2.24 12.20
N GLY A 124 -8.14 -2.45 12.42
CA GLY A 124 -7.10 -1.99 11.50
C GLY A 124 -7.36 -2.46 10.07
N PHE A 125 -7.42 -3.77 9.85
CA PHE A 125 -7.64 -4.32 8.52
C PHE A 125 -8.88 -3.78 7.82
N ARG A 126 -9.98 -3.57 8.56
CA ARG A 126 -11.20 -2.99 8.01
C ARG A 126 -10.97 -1.55 7.54
N GLY A 127 -10.27 -0.74 8.32
CA GLY A 127 -9.90 0.63 7.93
C GLY A 127 -8.99 0.67 6.69
N MET A 128 -7.97 -0.18 6.62
CA MET A 128 -7.06 -0.24 5.45
C MET A 128 -7.79 -0.62 4.17
N ARG A 129 -8.71 -1.58 4.23
CA ARG A 129 -9.50 -2.01 3.07
C ARG A 129 -10.28 -0.84 2.46
N TYR A 130 -10.96 -0.05 3.28
CA TYR A 130 -11.67 1.12 2.79
C TYR A 130 -10.73 2.18 2.22
N ALA A 131 -9.59 2.45 2.89
CA ALA A 131 -8.60 3.40 2.39
C ALA A 131 -8.03 2.99 1.01
N PHE A 132 -7.71 1.71 0.82
CA PHE A 132 -7.25 1.19 -0.47
C PHE A 132 -8.31 1.31 -1.56
N LEU A 133 -9.56 0.90 -1.27
CA LEU A 133 -10.65 1.00 -2.23
C LEU A 133 -10.88 2.46 -2.66
N THR A 134 -10.92 3.38 -1.69
CA THR A 134 -11.06 4.81 -1.99
C THR A 134 -9.90 5.30 -2.85
N SER A 135 -8.66 5.00 -2.50
CA SER A 135 -7.49 5.42 -3.28
C SER A 135 -7.53 4.89 -4.72
N VAL A 136 -7.80 3.60 -4.91
CA VAL A 136 -7.80 2.98 -6.24
C VAL A 136 -8.92 3.57 -7.10
N VAL A 137 -10.12 3.75 -6.54
CA VAL A 137 -11.24 4.39 -7.26
C VAL A 137 -10.88 5.80 -7.70
N LEU A 138 -10.29 6.61 -6.82
CA LEU A 138 -9.87 7.96 -7.17
C LEU A 138 -8.81 7.98 -8.28
N ILE A 139 -7.84 7.07 -8.22
CA ILE A 139 -6.80 6.96 -9.25
C ILE A 139 -7.41 6.57 -10.61
N LEU A 140 -8.32 5.57 -10.63
CA LEU A 140 -9.01 5.16 -11.84
C LEU A 140 -9.84 6.31 -12.45
N VAL A 141 -10.60 7.02 -11.63
CA VAL A 141 -11.36 8.20 -12.07
C VAL A 141 -10.41 9.27 -12.63
N GLY A 142 -9.26 9.48 -12.00
CA GLY A 142 -8.22 10.41 -12.48
C GLY A 142 -7.64 10.03 -13.84
N LEU A 143 -7.46 8.72 -14.11
CA LEU A 143 -7.00 8.22 -15.39
C LEU A 143 -8.09 8.39 -16.47
N SER A 144 -9.32 7.94 -16.20
CA SER A 144 -10.44 8.01 -17.16
C SER A 144 -10.80 9.44 -17.56
N ARG A 145 -10.72 10.41 -16.63
CA ARG A 145 -10.93 11.83 -16.95
C ARG A 145 -9.93 12.36 -17.96
N ARG A 146 -8.67 11.94 -17.87
CA ARG A 146 -7.60 12.40 -18.78
C ARG A 146 -7.76 11.80 -20.18
N GLU A 147 -8.18 10.54 -20.27
CA GLU A 147 -8.47 9.87 -21.54
C GLU A 147 -9.64 10.53 -22.28
N GLY A 148 -10.73 10.86 -21.57
CA GLY A 148 -11.87 11.57 -22.15
C GLY A 148 -11.48 12.94 -22.73
N VAL A 149 -10.63 13.69 -22.04
CA VAL A 149 -10.12 14.99 -22.54
C VAL A 149 -9.26 14.81 -23.80
N ARG A 150 -8.43 13.77 -23.88
CA ARG A 150 -7.61 13.49 -25.06
C ARG A 150 -8.45 13.07 -26.27
N SER A 151 -9.52 12.30 -26.04
CA SER A 151 -10.42 11.82 -27.09
C SER A 151 -11.24 12.93 -27.77
N CYS A 152 -11.53 14.03 -27.09
CA CYS A 152 -12.22 15.19 -27.69
C CYS A 152 -11.26 16.16 -28.41
N ALA A 153 -9.96 16.02 -28.20
CA ALA A 153 -8.94 16.92 -28.77
C ALA A 153 -8.31 16.39 -30.08
N SER A 154 -8.66 15.16 -30.49
CA SER A 154 -8.26 14.50 -31.74
C SER A 154 -9.38 14.55 -32.76
#